data_AF-A0A4V2Y9Z3-F1
#
_entry.id   AF-A0A4V2Y9Z3-F1
#
_cell.length_a   1.000
_cell.length_b   1.000
_cell.length_c   1.000
_cell.angle_alpha   90.00
_cell.angle_beta   90.00
_cell.angle_gamma   90.00
#
_symmetry.space_group_name_H-M   'P 1'
#
loop_
_entity.id
_entity.type
_entity.pdbx_description
1 polymer ?
#
loop_
_entity_poly.entity_id
_entity_poly.type
_entity_poly.pdbx_seq_one_letter_code
_entity_poly.pdbx_strand_id
1 'polypeptide(L)'
;MPTFEEITAFVTEKPLATAVIALLSLAGLALAFLVIRVVWRAVAWLFARYVAQRPVEDVLTIVAASIATGVSAQGMWRFSGDVLGLDGPLRLLLFAFIEVAIITSAVRARRNMRENFSAGIDGIAVWALTCLTAVLSSMDARSAPEALFRLAAPLVAAWLWERGMAIERHRIRGTGRINWRLTPERLLVRMGLAEVSDRTASEVDAHRRLTRVALAAKRAKALREGGASERKMRAALSKLDKAMDQAVEHTGLAVDQSRQEALLAQIAALYNT
;
A
#
# COMPACT_ATOMS: atom_id res chain seq x y z
N MET A 1 26.10 6.90 50.27
CA MET A 1 25.77 5.47 50.35
C MET A 1 26.34 4.95 51.66
N PRO A 2 25.60 4.14 52.43
CA PRO A 2 26.15 3.55 53.64
C PRO A 2 27.41 2.74 53.32
N THR A 3 28.38 2.76 54.22
CA THR A 3 29.62 1.99 54.06
C THR A 3 29.34 0.49 54.21
N PHE A 4 30.18 -0.35 53.61
CA PHE A 4 29.97 -1.80 53.62
C PHE A 4 29.93 -2.36 55.06
N GLU A 5 30.69 -1.77 55.97
CA GLU A 5 30.71 -2.11 57.40
C GLU A 5 29.38 -1.81 58.10
N GLU A 6 28.77 -0.65 57.83
CA GLU A 6 27.45 -0.28 58.38
C GLU A 6 26.34 -1.23 57.92
N ILE A 7 26.41 -1.68 56.66
CA ILE A 7 25.47 -2.67 56.12
C ILE A 7 25.64 -4.00 56.86
N THR A 8 26.88 -4.48 57.05
CA THR A 8 27.14 -5.75 57.75
C THR A 8 26.74 -5.72 59.23
N ALA A 9 26.94 -4.59 59.92
CA ALA A 9 26.49 -4.41 61.30
C ALA A 9 24.96 -4.48 61.40
N PHE A 10 24.23 -3.80 60.51
CA PHE A 10 22.77 -3.81 60.46
C PHE A 10 22.18 -5.21 60.16
N VAL A 11 22.82 -5.97 59.26
CA VAL A 11 22.41 -7.35 58.94
C VAL A 11 22.55 -8.26 60.17
N THR A 12 23.61 -8.07 60.96
CA THR A 12 23.90 -8.90 62.13
C THR A 12 23.00 -8.54 63.32
N GLU A 13 22.70 -7.26 63.52
CA GLU A 13 21.82 -6.79 64.60
C GLU A 13 20.34 -7.10 64.36
N LYS A 14 19.87 -7.08 63.10
CA LYS A 14 18.44 -7.27 62.74
C LYS A 14 18.28 -8.29 61.60
N PRO A 15 18.56 -9.58 61.84
CA PRO A 15 18.54 -10.60 60.80
C PRO A 15 17.13 -10.81 60.20
N LEU A 16 16.08 -10.73 61.03
CA LEU A 16 14.70 -10.89 60.57
C LEU A 16 14.24 -9.73 59.67
N ALA A 17 14.58 -8.48 60.02
CA ALA A 17 14.22 -7.32 59.21
C ALA A 17 14.94 -7.35 57.85
N THR A 18 16.23 -7.73 57.84
CA THR A 18 17.01 -7.91 56.61
C THR A 18 16.43 -9.03 55.75
N ALA A 19 16.05 -10.17 56.34
CA ALA A 19 15.44 -11.28 55.59
C ALA A 19 14.11 -10.86 54.95
N VAL A 20 13.26 -10.12 55.66
CA VAL A 20 11.98 -9.59 55.13
C VAL A 20 12.23 -8.60 53.98
N ILE A 21 13.16 -7.66 54.13
CA ILE A 21 13.50 -6.69 53.07
C ILE A 21 14.05 -7.42 51.85
N ALA A 22 14.95 -8.39 52.02
CA ALA A 22 15.50 -9.19 50.92
C ALA A 22 14.40 -9.99 50.20
N LEU A 23 13.50 -10.63 50.94
CA LEU A 23 12.35 -11.35 50.38
C LEU A 23 11.41 -10.43 49.59
N LEU A 24 11.07 -9.26 50.13
CA LEU A 24 10.22 -8.27 49.46
C LEU A 24 10.89 -7.72 48.19
N SER A 25 12.20 -7.49 48.24
CA SER A 25 12.99 -7.04 47.09
C SER A 25 13.01 -8.09 45.98
N LEU A 26 13.22 -9.36 46.35
CA LEU A 26 13.25 -10.48 45.43
C LEU A 26 11.87 -10.74 44.82
N ALA A 27 10.81 -10.65 45.63
CA ALA A 27 9.42 -10.72 45.15
C ALA A 27 9.09 -9.56 44.19
N GLY A 28 9.55 -8.34 44.51
CA GLY A 28 9.40 -7.18 43.63
C GLY A 28 10.11 -7.35 42.28
N LEU A 29 11.35 -7.86 42.29
CA LEU A 29 12.09 -8.17 41.07
C LEU A 29 11.43 -9.28 40.24
N ALA A 30 10.93 -10.33 40.90
CA ALA A 30 10.20 -11.42 40.24
C ALA A 30 8.90 -10.91 39.61
N LEU A 31 8.16 -10.04 40.30
CA LEU A 31 6.95 -9.41 39.78
C LEU A 31 7.28 -8.50 38.58
N ALA A 32 8.31 -7.66 38.70
CA ALA A 32 8.76 -6.81 37.59
C ALA A 32 9.16 -7.64 36.36
N PHE A 33 9.90 -8.74 36.57
CA PHE A 33 10.27 -9.66 35.49
C PHE A 33 9.04 -10.29 34.82
N LEU A 34 8.05 -10.74 35.61
CA LEU A 34 6.81 -11.29 35.08
C LEU A 34 6.01 -10.25 34.27
N VAL A 35 5.89 -9.02 34.80
CA VAL A 35 5.23 -7.92 34.09
C VAL A 35 5.94 -7.63 32.77
N ILE A 36 7.27 -7.49 32.79
CA ILE A 36 8.07 -7.27 31.57
C ILE A 36 7.87 -8.41 30.58
N ARG A 37 7.83 -9.67 31.03
CA ARG A 37 7.64 -10.83 30.16
C ARG A 37 6.24 -10.89 29.54
N VAL A 38 5.21 -10.53 30.32
CA VAL A 38 3.82 -10.45 29.84
C VAL A 38 3.68 -9.33 28.83
N VAL A 39 4.23 -8.15 29.13
CA VAL A 39 4.27 -7.01 28.21
C VAL A 39 5.02 -7.38 26.92
N TRP A 40 6.19 -8.01 27.03
CA TRP A 40 6.98 -8.45 25.88
C TRP A 40 6.22 -9.45 25.01
N ARG A 41 5.55 -10.43 25.62
CA ARG A 41 4.71 -11.38 24.89
C ARG A 41 3.51 -10.70 24.23
N ALA A 42 2.84 -9.79 24.92
CA ALA A 42 1.73 -9.03 24.35
C ALA A 42 2.19 -8.18 23.16
N VAL A 43 3.32 -7.47 23.30
CA VAL A 43 3.92 -6.68 22.21
C VAL A 43 4.34 -7.57 21.04
N ALA A 44 5.04 -8.69 21.30
CA ALA A 44 5.45 -9.63 20.25
C ALA A 44 4.25 -10.25 19.54
N TRP A 45 3.19 -10.59 20.27
CA TRP A 45 1.95 -11.11 19.71
C TRP A 45 1.23 -10.07 18.85
N LEU A 46 1.10 -8.83 19.35
CA LEU A 46 0.53 -7.72 18.59
C LEU A 46 1.36 -7.44 17.33
N PHE A 47 2.69 -7.48 17.44
CA PHE A 47 3.60 -7.28 16.30
C PHE A 47 3.42 -8.37 15.25
N ALA A 48 3.41 -9.65 15.65
CA ALA A 48 3.20 -10.76 14.74
C ALA A 48 1.82 -10.72 14.07
N ARG A 49 0.78 -10.31 14.80
CA ARG A 49 -0.61 -10.29 14.30
C ARG A 49 -0.90 -9.08 13.40
N TYR A 50 -0.35 -7.91 13.71
CA TYR A 50 -0.75 -6.65 13.06
C TYR A 50 0.34 -6.01 12.19
N VAL A 51 1.62 -6.32 12.43
CA VAL A 51 2.77 -5.69 11.75
C VAL A 51 3.43 -6.65 10.76
N ALA A 52 3.60 -7.94 11.09
CA ALA A 52 4.31 -8.89 10.21
C ALA A 52 3.63 -9.13 8.85
N GLN A 53 2.32 -8.88 8.75
CA GLN A 53 1.54 -9.02 7.52
C GLN A 53 1.47 -7.71 6.69
N ARG A 54 2.12 -6.64 7.16
CA ARG A 54 2.09 -5.33 6.51
C ARG A 54 3.20 -5.21 5.46
N PRO A 55 2.98 -4.46 4.36
CA PRO A 55 4.06 -4.10 3.46
C PRO A 55 5.17 -3.34 4.23
N VAL A 56 6.43 -3.50 3.79
CA VAL A 56 7.60 -2.92 4.47
C VAL A 56 7.47 -1.41 4.66
N GLU A 57 6.84 -0.71 3.72
CA GLU A 57 6.56 0.73 3.76
C GLU A 57 5.69 1.13 4.97
N ASP A 58 4.66 0.34 5.28
CA ASP A 58 3.79 0.56 6.45
C ASP A 58 4.60 0.37 7.74
N VAL A 59 5.49 -0.64 7.78
CA VAL A 59 6.35 -0.91 8.95
C VAL A 59 7.33 0.24 9.17
N LEU A 60 7.99 0.72 8.11
CA LEU A 60 8.89 1.87 8.18
C LEU A 60 8.17 3.14 8.65
N THR A 61 6.92 3.35 8.24
CA THR A 61 6.11 4.47 8.71
C THR A 61 5.79 4.36 10.20
N ILE A 62 5.48 3.16 10.70
CA ILE A 62 5.27 2.91 12.14
C ILE A 62 6.56 3.17 12.93
N VAL A 63 7.71 2.74 12.42
CA VAL A 63 9.01 3.00 13.05
C VAL A 63 9.30 4.50 13.10
N ALA A 64 9.12 5.20 11.98
CA ALA A 64 9.32 6.65 11.91
C ALA A 64 8.39 7.40 12.87
N ALA A 65 7.10 7.03 12.92
CA ALA A 65 6.14 7.59 13.87
C ALA A 65 6.55 7.32 15.32
N SER A 66 7.03 6.12 15.65
CA SER A 66 7.47 5.77 17.00
C SER A 66 8.69 6.60 17.44
N ILE A 67 9.66 6.82 16.54
CA ILE A 67 10.82 7.68 16.79
C ILE A 67 10.35 9.13 17.00
N ALA A 68 9.44 9.63 16.15
CA ALA A 68 8.88 10.97 16.27
C ALA A 68 8.10 11.17 17.58
N THR A 69 7.33 10.17 18.02
CA THR A 69 6.68 10.17 19.35
C THR A 69 7.71 10.20 20.47
N GLY A 70 8.84 9.49 20.33
CA GLY A 70 9.94 9.58 21.31
C GLY A 70 10.54 10.98 21.42
N VAL A 71 10.80 11.63 20.27
CA VAL A 71 11.31 13.01 20.21
C VAL A 71 10.29 13.99 20.79
N SER A 72 9.02 13.81 20.43
CA SER A 72 7.88 14.57 20.96
C SER A 72 7.74 14.42 22.47
N ALA A 73 7.77 13.19 23.00
CA ALA A 73 7.70 12.89 24.42
C ALA A 73 8.82 13.57 25.20
N GLN A 74 10.05 13.50 24.68
CA GLN A 74 11.21 14.13 25.30
C GLN A 74 11.04 15.66 25.38
N GLY A 75 10.58 16.31 24.32
CA GLY A 75 10.33 17.75 24.31
C GLY A 75 9.14 18.16 25.16
N MET A 76 8.05 17.38 25.15
CA MET A 76 6.87 17.64 25.97
C MET A 76 7.13 17.47 27.45
N TRP A 77 7.97 16.49 27.82
CA TRP A 77 8.39 16.26 29.20
C TRP A 77 9.12 17.47 29.78
N ARG A 78 10.00 18.07 28.96
CA ARG A 78 10.70 19.30 29.31
C ARG A 78 9.77 20.50 29.33
N PHE A 79 9.00 20.75 28.27
CA PHE A 79 8.02 21.85 28.21
C PHE A 79 7.07 21.86 29.41
N SER A 80 6.48 20.70 29.72
CA SER A 80 5.51 20.59 30.81
C SER A 80 6.15 20.85 32.19
N GLY A 81 7.45 20.60 32.31
CA GLY A 81 8.18 20.84 33.54
C GLY A 81 8.73 22.24 33.68
N ASP A 82 9.47 22.67 32.66
CA ASP A 82 10.30 23.86 32.70
C ASP A 82 9.48 25.10 32.34
N VAL A 83 8.40 24.96 31.54
CA VAL A 83 7.52 26.07 31.14
C VAL A 83 6.22 26.10 31.93
N LEU A 84 5.52 24.95 32.07
CA LEU A 84 4.23 24.89 32.78
C LEU A 84 4.37 24.62 34.29
N GLY A 85 5.56 24.23 34.77
CA GLY A 85 5.79 23.96 36.19
C GLY A 85 5.01 22.75 36.73
N LEU A 86 4.58 21.83 35.87
CA LEU A 86 3.75 20.69 36.28
C LEU A 86 4.57 19.60 36.97
N ASP A 87 3.94 18.90 37.92
CA ASP A 87 4.52 17.73 38.59
C ASP A 87 4.52 16.49 37.67
N GLY A 88 5.44 15.55 37.93
CA GLY A 88 5.68 14.36 37.10
C GLY A 88 4.42 13.62 36.60
N PRO A 89 3.42 13.33 37.47
CA PRO A 89 2.18 12.69 37.04
C PRO A 89 1.36 13.53 36.05
N LEU A 90 1.29 14.85 36.25
CA LEU A 90 0.57 15.76 35.37
C LEU A 90 1.27 15.92 34.02
N ARG A 91 2.61 15.89 33.98
CA ARG A 91 3.38 15.88 32.72
C ARG A 91 3.02 14.66 31.87
N LEU A 92 2.99 13.48 32.50
CA LEU A 92 2.59 12.23 31.85
C LEU A 92 1.15 12.29 31.34
N LEU A 93 0.23 12.83 32.14
CA LEU A 93 -1.18 12.93 31.78
C LEU A 93 -1.40 13.87 30.60
N LEU A 94 -0.75 15.05 30.58
CA LEU A 94 -0.83 16.00 29.48
C LEU A 94 -0.30 15.41 28.17
N PHE A 95 0.89 14.78 28.23
CA PHE A 95 1.47 14.12 27.07
C PHE A 95 0.57 12.98 26.56
N ALA A 96 0.11 12.11 27.46
CA ALA A 96 -0.77 11.01 27.12
C ALA A 96 -2.11 11.49 26.53
N PHE A 97 -2.68 12.58 27.06
CA PHE A 97 -3.91 13.17 26.55
C PHE A 97 -3.77 13.58 25.07
N ILE A 98 -2.70 14.30 24.73
CA ILE A 98 -2.47 14.76 23.35
C ILE A 98 -2.17 13.57 22.42
N GLU A 99 -1.30 12.65 22.81
CA GLU A 99 -0.97 11.47 22.00
C GLU A 99 -2.19 10.56 21.76
N VAL A 100 -3.00 10.32 22.80
CA VAL A 100 -4.24 9.55 22.66
C VAL A 100 -5.22 10.26 21.72
N ALA A 101 -5.31 11.59 21.77
CA ALA A 101 -6.14 12.36 20.85
C ALA A 101 -5.64 12.25 19.40
N ILE A 102 -4.32 12.30 19.16
CA ILE A 102 -3.71 12.11 17.83
C ILE A 102 -4.01 10.71 17.30
N ILE A 103 -3.74 9.67 18.11
CA ILE A 103 -3.95 8.27 17.71
C ILE A 103 -5.44 8.02 17.42
N THR A 104 -6.33 8.50 18.28
CA THR A 104 -7.78 8.33 18.09
C THR A 104 -8.24 9.02 16.80
N SER A 105 -7.75 10.23 16.53
CA SER A 105 -8.05 10.97 15.30
C SER A 105 -7.50 10.23 14.08
N ALA A 106 -6.28 9.69 14.13
CA ALA A 106 -5.70 8.93 13.04
C ALA A 106 -6.48 7.64 12.73
N VAL A 107 -6.93 6.92 13.76
CA VAL A 107 -7.77 5.71 13.61
C VAL A 107 -9.12 6.08 13.00
N ARG A 108 -9.77 7.15 13.48
CA ARG A 108 -11.04 7.64 12.94
C ARG A 108 -10.90 8.11 11.50
N ALA A 109 -9.83 8.84 11.17
CA ALA A 109 -9.51 9.27 9.82
C ALA A 109 -9.31 8.07 8.87
N ARG A 110 -8.66 7.00 9.31
CA ARG A 110 -8.48 5.77 8.51
C ARG A 110 -9.79 5.03 8.29
N ARG A 111 -10.67 5.00 9.29
CA ARG A 111 -12.02 4.44 9.14
C ARG A 111 -12.85 5.29 8.17
N ASN A 112 -12.86 6.60 8.35
CA ASN A 112 -13.58 7.54 7.49
C ASN A 112 -13.08 7.47 6.05
N MET A 113 -11.78 7.28 5.83
CA MET A 113 -11.21 7.07 4.49
C MET A 113 -11.75 5.81 3.81
N ARG A 114 -11.97 4.72 4.55
CA ARG A 114 -12.52 3.48 3.99
C ARG A 114 -13.99 3.62 3.60
N GLU A 115 -14.74 4.44 4.34
CA GLU A 115 -16.18 4.66 4.11
C GLU A 115 -16.43 5.76 3.06
N ASN A 116 -15.70 6.90 3.14
CA ASN A 116 -15.96 8.12 2.38
C ASN A 116 -14.83 8.54 1.42
N PHE A 117 -13.80 7.70 1.22
CA PHE A 117 -12.63 7.98 0.36
C PHE A 117 -11.87 9.27 0.69
N SER A 118 -12.05 9.81 1.90
CA SER A 118 -11.36 11.00 2.41
C SER A 118 -11.11 10.86 3.91
N ALA A 119 -10.03 11.45 4.42
CA ALA A 119 -9.74 11.45 5.86
C ALA A 119 -10.75 12.31 6.66
N GLY A 120 -11.33 13.33 6.02
CA GLY A 120 -12.32 14.22 6.63
C GLY A 120 -11.76 15.07 7.78
N ILE A 121 -12.64 15.47 8.69
CA ILE A 121 -12.32 16.33 9.84
C ILE A 121 -11.26 15.69 10.74
N ASP A 122 -11.31 14.37 10.93
CA ASP A 122 -10.33 13.64 11.73
C ASP A 122 -8.91 13.72 11.15
N GLY A 123 -8.76 13.78 9.81
CA GLY A 123 -7.46 13.99 9.18
C GLY A 123 -6.89 15.38 9.46
N ILE A 124 -7.74 16.41 9.49
CA ILE A 124 -7.35 17.77 9.86
C ILE A 124 -6.96 17.80 11.35
N ALA A 125 -7.69 17.10 12.21
CA ALA A 125 -7.38 17.00 13.63
C ALA A 125 -5.99 16.39 13.87
N VAL A 126 -5.59 15.35 13.12
CA VAL A 126 -4.22 14.79 13.19
C VAL A 126 -3.17 15.86 12.89
N TRP A 127 -3.34 16.63 11.82
CA TRP A 127 -2.40 17.71 11.48
C TRP A 127 -2.37 18.81 12.53
N ALA A 128 -3.53 19.28 12.98
CA ALA A 128 -3.63 20.34 13.98
C ALA A 128 -2.96 19.92 15.30
N LEU A 129 -3.25 18.72 15.80
CA LEU A 129 -2.67 18.21 17.04
C LEU A 129 -1.17 17.91 16.90
N THR A 130 -0.73 17.42 15.73
CA THR A 130 0.70 17.20 15.47
C THR A 130 1.45 18.53 15.44
N CYS A 131 0.93 19.55 14.76
CA CYS A 131 1.51 20.89 14.74
C CYS A 131 1.56 21.50 16.15
N LEU A 132 0.48 21.37 16.93
CA LEU A 132 0.45 21.81 18.32
C LEU A 132 1.58 21.14 19.12
N THR A 133 1.69 19.81 19.01
CA THR A 133 2.70 19.03 19.72
C THR A 133 4.12 19.43 19.29
N ALA A 134 4.35 19.63 18.00
CA ALA A 134 5.63 20.07 17.44
C ALA A 134 6.05 21.45 17.99
N VAL A 135 5.11 22.40 18.03
CA VAL A 135 5.35 23.74 18.59
C VAL A 135 5.67 23.64 20.08
N LEU A 136 4.81 23.00 20.87
CA LEU A 136 5.00 22.85 22.32
C LEU A 136 6.33 22.15 22.65
N SER A 137 6.69 21.11 21.90
CA SER A 137 7.97 20.39 22.04
C SER A 137 9.19 21.28 21.74
N SER A 138 9.05 22.20 20.78
CA SER A 138 10.12 23.13 20.38
C SER A 138 10.31 24.33 21.32
N MET A 139 9.31 24.66 22.16
CA MET A 139 9.36 25.85 23.04
C MET A 139 10.46 25.77 24.10
N ASP A 140 10.80 24.58 24.57
CA ASP A 140 11.91 24.35 25.52
C ASP A 140 13.21 23.89 24.80
N ALA A 141 13.44 24.37 23.58
CA ALA A 141 14.69 24.10 22.89
C ALA A 141 15.80 25.03 23.40
N ARG A 142 16.99 24.47 23.65
CA ARG A 142 18.16 25.25 24.11
C ARG A 142 18.95 25.86 22.96
N SER A 143 18.61 25.48 21.72
CA SER A 143 19.27 25.96 20.51
C SER A 143 18.30 25.96 19.31
N ALA A 144 18.54 26.82 18.33
CA ALA A 144 17.73 26.87 17.11
C ALA A 144 17.70 25.53 16.32
N PRO A 145 18.82 24.78 16.19
CA PRO A 145 18.79 23.46 15.56
C PRO A 145 17.93 22.44 16.32
N GLU A 146 17.98 22.44 17.66
CA GLU A 146 17.14 21.58 18.50
C GLU A 146 15.65 21.92 18.33
N ALA A 147 15.31 23.21 18.28
CA ALA A 147 13.94 23.68 18.05
C ALA A 147 13.42 23.18 16.70
N LEU A 148 14.22 23.38 15.64
CA LEU A 148 13.86 22.96 14.30
C LEU A 148 13.71 21.44 14.19
N PHE A 149 14.60 20.67 14.81
CA PHE A 149 14.51 19.22 14.82
C PHE A 149 13.26 18.71 15.55
N ARG A 150 12.97 19.26 16.75
CA ARG A 150 11.77 18.91 17.52
C ARG A 150 10.47 19.28 16.83
N LEU A 151 10.49 20.35 16.03
CA LEU A 151 9.36 20.77 15.23
C LEU A 151 9.20 19.87 13.99
N ALA A 152 10.30 19.54 13.31
CA ALA A 152 10.27 18.77 12.07
C ALA A 152 9.88 17.30 12.29
N ALA A 153 10.35 16.66 13.37
CA ALA A 153 10.14 15.21 13.56
C ALA A 153 8.65 14.79 13.58
N PRO A 154 7.76 15.43 14.37
CA PRO A 154 6.32 15.11 14.33
C PRO A 154 5.68 15.42 12.97
N LEU A 155 6.07 16.53 12.33
CA LEU A 155 5.52 16.92 11.02
C LEU A 155 5.90 15.92 9.92
N VAL A 156 7.15 15.43 9.91
CA VAL A 156 7.60 14.39 8.98
C VAL A 156 6.83 13.09 9.21
N ALA A 157 6.56 12.72 10.47
CA ALA A 157 5.75 11.54 10.77
C ALA A 157 4.29 11.69 10.28
N ALA A 158 3.65 12.85 10.52
CA ALA A 158 2.31 13.11 9.99
C ALA A 158 2.28 13.13 8.46
N TRP A 159 3.32 13.65 7.82
CA TRP A 159 3.46 13.60 6.37
C TRP A 159 3.57 12.17 5.84
N LEU A 160 4.44 11.35 6.42
CA LEU A 160 4.59 9.93 6.04
C LEU A 160 3.28 9.17 6.22
N TRP A 161 2.55 9.46 7.30
CA TRP A 161 1.21 8.92 7.53
C TRP A 161 0.23 9.32 6.42
N GLU A 162 0.17 10.60 6.04
CA GLU A 162 -0.71 11.08 4.95
C GLU A 162 -0.32 10.44 3.60
N ARG A 163 0.97 10.20 3.36
CA ARG A 163 1.46 9.50 2.16
C ARG A 163 1.03 8.04 2.14
N GLY A 164 1.14 7.32 3.26
CA GLY A 164 0.62 5.96 3.39
C GLY A 164 -0.88 5.89 3.15
N MET A 165 -1.62 6.86 3.72
CA MET A 165 -3.05 7.02 3.48
C MET A 165 -3.38 7.34 2.02
N ALA A 166 -2.58 8.16 1.33
CA ALA A 166 -2.78 8.46 -0.08
C ALA A 166 -2.65 7.21 -0.96
N ILE A 167 -1.66 6.35 -0.69
CA ILE A 167 -1.49 5.06 -1.40
C ILE A 167 -2.70 4.16 -1.13
N GLU A 168 -3.15 4.08 0.12
CA GLU A 168 -4.34 3.31 0.48
C GLU A 168 -5.60 3.88 -0.17
N ARG A 169 -5.75 5.21 -0.29
CA ARG A 169 -6.82 5.86 -1.06
C ARG A 169 -6.77 5.49 -2.53
N HIS A 170 -5.60 5.46 -3.14
CA HIS A 170 -5.45 5.05 -4.54
C HIS A 170 -5.83 3.59 -4.75
N ARG A 171 -5.46 2.70 -3.81
CA ARG A 171 -5.85 1.28 -3.83
C ARG A 171 -7.36 1.09 -3.62
N ILE A 172 -7.96 1.84 -2.69
CA ILE A 172 -9.40 1.77 -2.37
C ILE A 172 -10.25 2.38 -3.50
N ARG A 173 -9.83 3.52 -4.06
CA ARG A 173 -10.50 4.08 -5.25
C ARG A 173 -10.36 3.12 -6.42
N GLY A 174 -9.18 2.53 -6.59
CA GLY A 174 -8.81 1.73 -7.74
C GLY A 174 -9.00 2.53 -9.04
N THR A 175 -8.44 2.05 -10.13
CA THR A 175 -8.86 2.44 -11.49
C THR A 175 -10.29 1.93 -11.82
N GLY A 176 -11.11 1.63 -10.82
CA GLY A 176 -12.20 0.66 -10.92
C GLY A 176 -13.54 1.16 -10.40
N ARG A 177 -14.00 2.34 -10.84
CA ARG A 177 -15.41 2.72 -10.62
C ARG A 177 -16.06 3.56 -11.71
N ILE A 178 -15.48 3.57 -12.90
CA ILE A 178 -16.28 3.87 -14.07
C ILE A 178 -16.38 2.57 -14.86
N ASN A 179 -17.50 1.87 -14.69
CA ASN A 179 -17.95 0.86 -15.64
C ASN A 179 -18.32 1.62 -16.93
N TRP A 180 -17.31 2.12 -17.63
CA TRP A 180 -17.51 2.68 -18.94
C TRP A 180 -18.09 1.55 -19.78
N ARG A 181 -19.28 1.75 -20.33
CA ARG A 181 -19.79 0.88 -21.41
C ARG A 181 -18.82 0.85 -22.60
N LEU A 182 -17.95 1.86 -22.70
CA LEU A 182 -16.86 2.01 -23.65
C LEU A 182 -15.55 2.25 -22.90
N THR A 183 -14.84 1.19 -22.54
CA THR A 183 -13.52 1.30 -21.91
C THR A 183 -12.60 2.16 -22.79
N PRO A 184 -11.83 3.12 -22.23
CA PRO A 184 -10.87 3.91 -23.00
C PRO A 184 -9.87 3.02 -23.72
N GLU A 185 -9.55 1.84 -23.19
CA GLU A 185 -8.77 0.79 -23.84
C GLU A 185 -9.46 0.31 -25.13
N ARG A 186 -10.79 0.10 -25.11
CA ARG A 186 -11.57 -0.31 -26.28
C ARG A 186 -11.72 0.82 -27.30
N LEU A 187 -11.75 2.07 -26.84
CA LEU A 187 -11.71 3.26 -27.70
C LEU A 187 -10.32 3.45 -28.32
N LEU A 188 -9.25 3.28 -27.55
CA LEU A 188 -7.86 3.40 -28.00
C LEU A 188 -7.48 2.26 -28.94
N VAL A 189 -7.91 1.03 -28.69
CA VAL A 189 -7.77 -0.10 -29.63
C VAL A 189 -8.57 0.16 -30.91
N ARG A 190 -9.77 0.76 -30.81
CA ARG A 190 -10.56 1.15 -32.00
C ARG A 190 -9.94 2.33 -32.75
N MET A 191 -9.25 3.22 -32.06
CA MET A 191 -8.50 4.35 -32.62
C MET A 191 -7.07 3.98 -33.02
N GLY A 192 -6.63 2.73 -32.79
CA GLY A 192 -5.28 2.24 -33.12
C GLY A 192 -4.16 2.80 -32.25
N LEU A 193 -4.47 3.36 -31.08
CA LEU A 193 -3.53 4.03 -30.18
C LEU A 193 -3.04 3.15 -29.01
N ALA A 194 -3.58 1.95 -28.82
CA ALA A 194 -3.11 1.00 -27.79
C ALA A 194 -3.26 -0.45 -28.25
N GLU A 195 -2.28 -1.29 -27.90
CA GLU A 195 -2.25 -2.72 -28.21
C GLU A 195 -2.17 -3.53 -26.90
N VAL A 196 -3.03 -4.55 -26.79
CA VAL A 196 -3.13 -5.40 -25.59
C VAL A 196 -1.97 -6.40 -25.63
N SER A 197 -0.95 -6.14 -24.81
CA SER A 197 0.15 -7.09 -24.57
C SER A 197 -0.38 -8.30 -23.82
N ASP A 198 -0.50 -9.43 -24.51
CA ASP A 198 -0.24 -10.77 -23.94
C ASP A 198 -0.16 -11.90 -24.99
N ARG A 199 0.18 -11.59 -26.24
CA ARG A 199 0.72 -12.55 -27.25
C ARG A 199 1.69 -11.79 -28.15
N THR A 200 2.77 -12.43 -28.57
CA THR A 200 3.81 -11.88 -29.47
C THR A 200 3.14 -11.16 -30.65
N ALA A 201 3.32 -9.84 -30.77
CA ALA A 201 2.55 -8.97 -31.68
C ALA A 201 2.55 -9.44 -33.15
N SER A 202 3.62 -10.12 -33.57
CA SER A 202 3.75 -10.74 -34.90
C SER A 202 2.78 -11.91 -35.14
N GLU A 203 2.42 -12.68 -34.11
CA GLU A 203 1.54 -13.85 -34.24
C GLU A 203 0.07 -13.44 -34.37
N VAL A 204 -0.33 -12.35 -33.71
CA VAL A 204 -1.71 -11.83 -33.77
C VAL A 204 -1.99 -11.15 -35.11
N ASP A 205 -1.04 -10.39 -35.66
CA ASP A 205 -1.20 -9.81 -37.00
C ASP A 205 -1.28 -10.90 -38.08
N ALA A 206 -0.48 -11.97 -37.95
CA ALA A 206 -0.57 -13.13 -38.81
C ALA A 206 -1.96 -13.78 -38.74
N HIS A 207 -2.47 -14.04 -37.53
CA HIS A 207 -3.80 -14.66 -37.35
C HIS A 207 -4.94 -13.79 -37.91
N ARG A 208 -4.86 -12.46 -37.74
CA ARG A 208 -5.88 -11.51 -38.27
C ARG A 208 -5.87 -11.44 -39.79
N ARG A 209 -4.71 -11.56 -40.43
CA ARG A 209 -4.58 -11.61 -41.90
C ARG A 209 -5.14 -12.91 -42.45
N LEU A 210 -4.83 -14.05 -41.84
CA LEU A 210 -5.38 -15.36 -42.21
C LEU A 210 -6.91 -15.42 -42.04
N THR A 211 -7.44 -14.83 -40.96
CA THR A 211 -8.89 -14.73 -40.75
C THR A 211 -9.58 -13.90 -41.85
N ARG A 212 -8.96 -12.81 -42.33
CA ARG A 212 -9.49 -11.98 -43.43
C ARG A 212 -9.56 -12.76 -44.74
N VAL A 213 -8.56 -13.60 -45.02
CA VAL A 213 -8.55 -14.51 -46.16
C VAL A 213 -9.70 -15.52 -46.05
N ALA A 214 -9.84 -16.20 -44.91
CA ALA A 214 -10.87 -17.21 -44.71
C ALA A 214 -12.30 -16.64 -44.87
N LEU A 215 -12.55 -15.42 -44.35
CA LEU A 215 -13.83 -14.73 -44.53
C LEU A 215 -14.08 -14.29 -45.97
N ALA A 216 -13.05 -13.83 -46.69
CA ALA A 216 -13.17 -13.47 -48.10
C ALA A 216 -13.49 -14.71 -48.97
N ALA A 217 -12.86 -15.85 -48.66
CA ALA A 217 -13.13 -17.13 -49.31
C ALA A 217 -14.57 -17.61 -49.05
N LYS A 218 -15.04 -17.53 -47.79
CA LYS A 218 -16.43 -17.87 -47.43
C LYS A 218 -17.42 -17.00 -48.20
N ARG A 219 -17.17 -15.70 -48.28
CA ARG A 219 -18.04 -14.75 -49.00
C ARG A 219 -18.08 -15.00 -50.50
N ALA A 220 -16.94 -15.30 -51.13
CA ALA A 220 -16.89 -15.65 -52.55
C ALA A 220 -17.68 -16.93 -52.84
N LYS A 221 -17.56 -17.95 -51.99
CA LYS A 221 -18.33 -19.20 -52.11
C LYS A 221 -19.83 -18.99 -51.90
N ALA A 222 -20.23 -18.30 -50.85
CA ALA A 222 -21.64 -18.03 -50.55
C ALA A 222 -22.32 -17.24 -51.69
N LEU A 223 -21.61 -16.31 -52.31
CA LEU A 223 -22.11 -15.59 -53.49
C LEU A 223 -22.20 -16.49 -54.74
N ARG A 224 -21.38 -17.55 -54.82
CA ARG A 224 -21.39 -18.50 -55.94
C ARG A 224 -22.55 -19.47 -55.82
N GLU A 225 -22.76 -20.01 -54.63
CA GLU A 225 -23.88 -20.89 -54.29
C GLU A 225 -25.22 -20.14 -54.38
N GLY A 226 -25.25 -18.87 -53.98
CA GLY A 226 -26.44 -18.01 -54.08
C GLY A 226 -26.72 -17.40 -55.46
N GLY A 227 -26.02 -17.84 -56.52
CA GLY A 227 -26.28 -17.37 -57.90
C GLY A 227 -26.08 -15.87 -58.12
N ALA A 228 -25.16 -15.23 -57.40
CA ALA A 228 -24.96 -13.78 -57.48
C ALA A 228 -24.45 -13.34 -58.87
N SER A 229 -24.82 -12.12 -59.27
CA SER A 229 -24.41 -11.55 -60.57
C SER A 229 -22.89 -11.51 -60.76
N GLU A 230 -22.44 -11.66 -62.02
CA GLU A 230 -21.02 -11.73 -62.36
C GLU A 230 -20.17 -10.57 -61.81
N ARG A 231 -20.75 -9.37 -61.75
CA ARG A 231 -20.05 -8.18 -61.22
C ARG A 231 -19.78 -8.30 -59.72
N LYS A 232 -20.71 -8.88 -58.96
CA LYS A 232 -20.54 -9.14 -57.51
C LYS A 232 -19.57 -10.29 -57.28
N MET A 233 -19.59 -11.30 -58.16
CA MET A 233 -18.62 -12.41 -58.15
C MET A 233 -17.19 -11.90 -58.38
N ARG A 234 -16.97 -11.11 -59.44
CA ARG A 234 -15.66 -10.50 -59.74
C ARG A 234 -15.13 -9.63 -58.59
N ALA A 235 -15.99 -8.84 -57.96
CA ALA A 235 -15.60 -8.03 -56.81
C ALA A 235 -15.22 -8.87 -55.58
N ALA A 236 -15.93 -9.98 -55.34
CA ALA A 236 -15.62 -10.89 -54.23
C ALA A 236 -14.31 -11.65 -54.46
N LEU A 237 -14.07 -12.12 -55.69
CA LEU A 237 -12.82 -12.77 -56.08
C LEU A 237 -11.63 -11.81 -56.01
N SER A 238 -11.74 -10.58 -56.53
CA SER A 238 -10.68 -9.57 -56.42
C SER A 238 -10.35 -9.22 -54.96
N LYS A 239 -11.34 -9.28 -54.06
CA LYS A 239 -11.12 -9.06 -52.62
C LYS A 239 -10.43 -10.24 -51.95
N LEU A 240 -10.73 -11.47 -52.37
CA LEU A 240 -10.03 -12.67 -51.92
C LEU A 240 -8.57 -12.64 -52.37
N ASP A 241 -8.33 -12.31 -53.64
CA ASP A 241 -7.00 -12.24 -54.26
C ASP A 241 -6.10 -11.26 -53.51
N LYS A 242 -6.58 -10.02 -53.31
CA LYS A 242 -5.86 -9.02 -52.51
C LYS A 242 -5.60 -9.44 -51.07
N ALA A 243 -6.50 -10.21 -50.45
CA ALA A 243 -6.30 -10.71 -49.10
C ALA A 243 -5.25 -11.83 -49.05
N MET A 244 -5.22 -12.68 -50.08
CA MET A 244 -4.22 -13.74 -50.24
C MET A 244 -2.83 -13.15 -50.46
N ASP A 245 -2.68 -12.17 -51.35
CA ASP A 245 -1.40 -11.49 -51.60
C ASP A 245 -0.83 -10.88 -50.31
N GLN A 246 -1.65 -10.15 -49.56
CA GLN A 246 -1.27 -9.54 -48.28
C GLN A 246 -0.91 -10.57 -47.21
N ALA A 247 -1.51 -11.76 -47.24
CA ALA A 247 -1.18 -12.84 -46.31
C ALA A 247 0.14 -13.52 -46.71
N VAL A 248 0.36 -13.76 -48.01
CA VAL A 248 1.61 -14.35 -48.51
C VAL A 248 2.80 -13.43 -48.21
N GLU A 249 2.68 -12.13 -48.48
CA GLU A 249 3.76 -11.16 -48.30
C GLU A 249 4.17 -10.96 -46.83
N HIS A 250 3.20 -10.85 -45.93
CA HIS A 250 3.47 -10.46 -44.53
C HIS A 250 3.48 -11.62 -43.54
N THR A 251 2.95 -12.78 -43.92
CA THR A 251 2.85 -13.92 -43.00
C THR A 251 3.63 -15.15 -43.48
N GLY A 252 4.34 -15.08 -44.61
CA GLY A 252 5.12 -16.21 -45.11
C GLY A 252 4.27 -17.46 -45.40
N LEU A 253 2.97 -17.27 -45.65
CA LEU A 253 1.98 -18.33 -45.83
C LEU A 253 2.36 -19.34 -46.94
N ALA A 254 3.12 -18.90 -47.94
CA ALA A 254 3.61 -19.76 -49.02
C ALA A 254 4.72 -20.73 -48.58
N VAL A 255 5.41 -20.45 -47.48
CA VAL A 255 6.61 -21.19 -47.04
C VAL A 255 6.37 -21.97 -45.74
N ASP A 256 5.50 -21.48 -44.85
CA ASP A 256 5.26 -22.05 -43.53
C ASP A 256 4.05 -23.01 -43.52
N GLN A 257 4.34 -24.31 -43.44
CA GLN A 257 3.33 -25.39 -43.45
C GLN A 257 2.35 -25.29 -42.27
N SER A 258 2.80 -24.81 -41.10
CA SER A 258 1.94 -24.67 -39.92
C SER A 258 0.84 -23.59 -40.11
N ARG A 259 1.15 -22.54 -40.87
CA ARG A 259 0.20 -21.45 -41.17
C ARG A 259 -0.81 -21.85 -42.25
N GLN A 260 -0.40 -22.72 -43.18
CA GLN A 260 -1.31 -23.32 -44.15
C GLN A 260 -2.32 -24.22 -43.47
N GLU A 261 -1.88 -25.07 -42.54
CA GLU A 261 -2.76 -25.92 -41.74
C GLU A 261 -3.74 -25.09 -40.89
N ALA A 262 -3.27 -24.00 -40.26
CA ALA A 262 -4.12 -23.10 -39.49
C ALA A 262 -5.20 -22.42 -40.36
N LEU A 263 -4.85 -21.98 -41.57
CA LEU A 263 -5.80 -21.41 -42.52
C LEU A 263 -6.82 -22.44 -42.99
N LEU A 264 -6.38 -23.65 -43.32
CA LEU A 264 -7.26 -24.76 -43.73
C LEU A 264 -8.21 -25.18 -42.61
N ALA A 265 -7.73 -25.26 -41.36
CA ALA A 265 -8.55 -25.54 -40.19
C ALA A 265 -9.60 -24.44 -39.97
N GLN A 266 -9.23 -23.17 -40.16
CA GLN A 266 -10.16 -22.05 -40.01
C GLN A 266 -11.21 -22.00 -41.13
N ILE A 267 -10.80 -22.30 -42.36
CA ILE A 267 -11.68 -22.53 -43.52
C ILE A 267 -12.65 -23.68 -43.18
N ALA A 268 -12.15 -24.84 -42.78
CA ALA A 268 -12.97 -26.00 -42.43
C ALA A 268 -14.00 -25.68 -41.34
N ALA A 269 -13.58 -25.00 -40.27
CA ALA A 269 -14.48 -24.55 -39.20
C ALA A 269 -15.58 -23.60 -39.70
N LEU A 270 -15.26 -22.72 -40.66
CA LEU A 270 -16.21 -21.77 -41.24
C LEU A 270 -17.14 -22.40 -42.29
N TYR A 271 -16.75 -23.53 -42.87
CA TYR A 271 -17.52 -24.26 -43.90
C TYR A 271 -18.32 -25.45 -43.34
N ASN A 272 -18.01 -25.93 -42.13
CA ASN A 272 -18.75 -27.01 -41.46
C ASN A 272 -19.95 -26.51 -40.62
N THR A 273 -20.43 -25.30 -40.91
CA THR A 273 -21.65 -24.66 -40.39
C THR A 273 -22.47 -24.16 -41.55
#